data_AF-A0A7V2NHC1-F1
#
_entry.id   AF-A0A7V2NHC1-F1
#
_cell.length_a   1.000
_cell.length_b   1.000
_cell.length_c   1.000
_cell.angle_alpha   90.00
_cell.angle_beta   90.00
_cell.angle_gamma   90.00
#
_symmetry.space_group_name_H-M   'P 1'
#
loop_
_entity.id
_entity.type
_entity.pdbx_description
1 polymer ?
#
loop_
_entity_poly.entity_id
_entity_poly.type
_entity_poly.pdbx_seq_one_letter_code
_entity_poly.pdbx_strand_id
1 'polypeptide(L)'
;ATSEPVYDLYLDVEFLKELAKNKKVEFDEELRKIANYFDLEYDKLKTSIDSGGKFIRLAYGVTESFVNNLPNDFREISINKRYKRIYPLNDLVGQVIGKVLEDGSAISGFEKYMNDLLKPKENGFIEYDRRGPYRTFGEVIERKEPENGKDIYLSLDLDVQRLIKSEIDEAVKREKAKGGICIIMSTKTGEIKGLYTTYPWNRAIMGYFEPGSLMKPIVYSIAVQQRLVFEDDEFECNGRIKPVDDVNVVITDIEKHGLQDLRTAFANSCNVATVKIAQRISKVIGDIGYYKLLKEFGFGEKTGIEYYGEIKGLLRKPSKWSKIDFAEISIGQGIGVTPIQMIQAVNAIANDGVLVHPTLIKDKQTERKRIISSETAKFVRSLMRGVVEKGTGKLANSEMVAIAGKTGTAQKAVNGVYSKEKYYSSFIGFFPYDNPKYTMLVIIDEPGLDRYYGGEVAAPVFRKIAESIMRPKKDENRSLEIYPWKLPDFTGLTLRDVLDALKLLKIDESKVIIKGNGRVVRQEPAPGTKLEKINKLMIYLSN
;
A
#
# COMPACT_ATOMS: atom_id res chain seq x y z
N ALA A 1 -6.94 -4.92 9.73
CA ALA A 1 -6.27 -5.75 10.74
C ALA A 1 -7.10 -5.70 12.01
N THR A 2 -7.13 -6.77 12.80
CA THR A 2 -7.86 -6.81 14.07
C THR A 2 -7.07 -7.60 15.10
N SER A 3 -7.39 -7.43 16.38
CA SER A 3 -6.78 -8.21 17.47
C SER A 3 -7.79 -9.24 17.98
N GLU A 4 -7.39 -10.51 18.05
CA GLU A 4 -8.18 -11.57 18.70
C GLU A 4 -7.51 -12.01 20.01
N PRO A 5 -8.29 -12.34 21.05
CA PRO A 5 -7.73 -12.91 22.27
C PRO A 5 -7.19 -14.31 22.01
N VAL A 6 -6.01 -14.59 22.54
CA VAL A 6 -5.38 -15.91 22.56
C VAL A 6 -4.87 -16.19 23.97
N TYR A 7 -4.81 -17.46 24.36
CA TYR A 7 -4.52 -17.85 25.73
C TYR A 7 -3.29 -18.76 25.77
N ASP A 8 -2.37 -18.49 26.70
CA ASP A 8 -1.28 -19.39 27.03
C ASP A 8 -1.57 -20.05 28.38
N LEU A 9 -1.35 -21.36 28.46
CA LEU A 9 -1.62 -22.13 29.66
C LEU A 9 -0.30 -22.58 30.24
N TYR A 10 -0.13 -22.37 31.54
CA TYR A 10 1.08 -22.73 32.28
C TYR A 10 0.69 -23.57 33.48
N LEU A 11 1.44 -24.64 33.73
CA LEU A 11 1.42 -25.34 35.00
C LEU A 11 2.15 -24.52 36.05
N ASP A 12 1.46 -24.12 37.11
CA ASP A 12 2.06 -23.58 38.34
C ASP A 12 2.57 -24.74 39.19
N VAL A 13 3.89 -24.97 39.12
CA VAL A 13 4.54 -26.11 39.76
C VAL A 13 4.57 -25.96 41.27
N GLU A 14 4.67 -24.73 41.79
CA GLU A 14 4.63 -24.47 43.23
C GLU A 14 3.24 -24.78 43.78
N PHE A 15 2.19 -24.32 43.10
CA PHE A 15 0.82 -24.60 43.49
C PHE A 15 0.47 -26.09 43.42
N LEU A 16 0.89 -26.81 42.36
CA LEU A 16 0.72 -28.27 42.28
C LEU A 16 1.41 -29.00 43.45
N LYS A 17 2.65 -28.61 43.80
CA LYS A 17 3.36 -29.17 44.97
C LYS A 17 2.63 -28.89 46.28
N GLU A 18 2.04 -27.71 46.45
CA GLU A 18 1.23 -27.36 47.61
C GLU A 18 -0.08 -28.17 47.69
N LEU A 19 -0.77 -28.38 46.57
CA LEU A 19 -1.97 -29.24 46.51
C LEU A 19 -1.63 -30.68 46.92
N ALA A 20 -0.50 -31.22 46.42
CA ALA A 20 -0.02 -32.55 46.78
C ALA A 20 0.37 -32.65 48.26
N LYS A 21 1.08 -31.65 48.80
CA LYS A 21 1.46 -31.59 50.22
C LYS A 21 0.23 -31.61 51.15
N ASN A 22 -0.84 -30.95 50.74
CA ASN A 22 -2.10 -30.91 51.47
C ASN A 22 -3.03 -32.10 51.20
N LYS A 23 -2.52 -33.16 50.52
CA LYS A 23 -3.27 -34.37 50.13
C LYS A 23 -4.56 -34.08 49.35
N LYS A 24 -4.60 -32.98 48.59
CA LYS A 24 -5.75 -32.63 47.72
C LYS A 24 -5.69 -33.35 46.37
N VAL A 25 -4.49 -33.67 45.90
CA VAL A 25 -4.21 -34.43 44.67
C VAL A 25 -2.99 -35.35 44.89
N GLU A 26 -2.86 -36.41 44.10
CA GLU A 26 -1.61 -37.18 44.01
C GLU A 26 -0.74 -36.60 42.88
N PHE A 27 0.51 -36.24 43.21
CA PHE A 27 1.36 -35.44 42.31
C PHE A 27 1.57 -36.09 40.94
N ASP A 28 2.00 -37.35 40.90
CA ASP A 28 2.34 -38.02 39.64
C ASP A 28 1.08 -38.43 38.86
N GLU A 29 -0.03 -38.76 39.53
CA GLU A 29 -1.32 -39.00 38.85
C GLU A 29 -1.87 -37.74 38.20
N GLU A 30 -1.87 -36.61 38.92
CA GLU A 30 -2.37 -35.34 38.40
C GLU A 30 -1.50 -34.84 37.25
N LEU A 31 -0.17 -34.96 37.38
CA LEU A 31 0.75 -34.63 36.31
C LEU A 31 0.54 -35.50 35.06
N ARG A 32 0.19 -36.80 35.20
CA ARG A 32 -0.17 -37.66 34.07
C ARG A 32 -1.49 -37.25 33.42
N LYS A 33 -2.51 -36.84 34.20
CA LYS A 33 -3.77 -36.32 33.65
C LYS A 33 -3.54 -35.07 32.81
N ILE A 34 -2.78 -34.12 33.34
CA ILE A 34 -2.41 -32.89 32.63
C ILE A 34 -1.62 -33.24 31.36
N ALA A 35 -0.61 -34.10 31.46
CA ALA A 35 0.17 -34.54 30.31
C ALA A 35 -0.72 -35.12 29.19
N ASN A 36 -1.65 -36.01 29.56
CA ASN A 36 -2.59 -36.62 28.61
C ASN A 36 -3.55 -35.61 27.99
N TYR A 37 -4.08 -34.65 28.76
CA TYR A 37 -5.03 -33.65 28.25
C TYR A 37 -4.38 -32.71 27.22
N PHE A 38 -3.12 -32.31 27.46
CA PHE A 38 -2.37 -31.41 26.58
C PHE A 38 -1.57 -32.13 25.49
N ASP A 39 -1.68 -33.46 25.38
CA ASP A 39 -0.88 -34.29 24.46
C ASP A 39 0.64 -34.08 24.62
N LEU A 40 1.09 -34.06 25.88
CA LEU A 40 2.48 -33.87 26.27
C LEU A 40 3.07 -35.16 26.86
N GLU A 41 4.38 -35.35 26.68
CA GLU A 41 5.09 -36.46 27.32
C GLU A 41 5.28 -36.18 28.82
N TYR A 42 4.77 -37.08 29.66
CA TYR A 42 4.91 -37.02 31.11
C TYR A 42 6.38 -36.87 31.56
N ASP A 43 7.29 -37.65 30.97
CA ASP A 43 8.71 -37.63 31.36
C ASP A 43 9.38 -36.28 31.08
N LYS A 44 9.00 -35.60 29.98
CA LYS A 44 9.47 -34.25 29.65
C LYS A 44 8.97 -33.21 30.65
N LEU A 45 7.70 -33.31 31.03
CA LEU A 45 7.11 -32.43 32.05
C LEU A 45 7.79 -32.64 33.40
N LYS A 46 7.94 -33.90 33.84
CA LYS A 46 8.62 -34.25 35.09
C LYS A 46 10.06 -33.73 35.14
N THR A 47 10.83 -33.95 34.07
CA THR A 47 12.20 -33.45 33.94
C THR A 47 12.26 -31.93 34.06
N SER A 48 11.32 -31.21 33.43
CA SER A 48 11.24 -29.75 33.49
C SER A 48 10.91 -29.22 34.89
N ILE A 49 10.11 -29.97 35.65
CA ILE A 49 9.81 -29.69 37.07
C ILE A 49 11.06 -29.92 37.92
N ASP A 50 11.76 -31.04 37.72
CA ASP A 50 12.93 -31.43 38.50
C ASP A 50 14.14 -30.52 38.22
N SER A 51 14.22 -29.95 37.02
CA SER A 51 15.20 -28.90 36.68
C SER A 51 14.90 -27.53 37.30
N GLY A 52 13.86 -27.41 38.14
CA GLY A 52 13.53 -26.17 38.87
C GLY A 52 12.58 -25.22 38.15
N GLY A 53 11.85 -25.67 37.14
CA GLY A 53 10.83 -24.87 36.46
C GLY A 53 9.68 -24.49 37.40
N LYS A 54 9.40 -23.19 37.53
CA LYS A 54 8.27 -22.68 38.35
C LYS A 54 6.95 -22.64 37.59
N PHE A 55 7.03 -22.23 36.33
CA PHE A 55 5.91 -22.22 35.39
C PHE A 55 6.31 -22.97 34.13
N ILE A 56 5.57 -24.02 33.79
CA ILE A 56 5.83 -24.84 32.61
C ILE A 56 4.71 -24.61 31.62
N ARG A 57 5.03 -24.16 30.41
CA ARG A 57 4.03 -23.90 29.37
C ARG A 57 3.41 -25.21 28.89
N LEU A 58 2.10 -25.35 29.06
CA LEU A 58 1.29 -26.49 28.64
C LEU A 58 0.75 -26.29 27.22
N ALA A 59 0.28 -25.08 26.91
CA ALA A 59 -0.23 -24.73 25.59
C ALA A 59 0.07 -23.28 25.24
N TYR A 60 0.16 -22.99 23.95
CA TYR A 60 0.50 -21.67 23.43
C TYR A 60 -0.55 -21.19 22.41
N GLY A 61 -1.12 -20.01 22.65
CA GLY A 61 -2.02 -19.33 21.71
C GLY A 61 -3.34 -20.06 21.44
N VAL A 62 -3.89 -20.77 22.43
CA VAL A 62 -5.17 -21.48 22.28
C VAL A 62 -6.35 -20.50 22.27
N THR A 63 -7.49 -20.97 21.77
CA THR A 63 -8.72 -20.17 21.67
C THR A 63 -9.44 -20.06 23.01
N GLU A 64 -10.32 -19.07 23.13
CA GLU A 64 -11.21 -18.94 24.29
C GLU A 64 -12.08 -20.19 24.50
N SER A 65 -12.52 -20.82 23.41
CA SER A 65 -13.27 -22.08 23.46
C SER A 65 -12.46 -23.21 24.10
N PHE A 66 -11.15 -23.30 23.84
CA PHE A 66 -10.30 -24.29 24.49
C PHE A 66 -10.24 -24.05 26.00
N VAL A 67 -10.07 -22.79 26.42
CA VAL A 67 -10.02 -22.42 27.84
C VAL A 67 -11.35 -22.69 28.54
N ASN A 68 -12.48 -22.37 27.91
CA ASN A 68 -13.80 -22.61 28.47
C ASN A 68 -14.14 -24.11 28.62
N ASN A 69 -13.45 -24.98 27.89
CA ASN A 69 -13.58 -26.44 27.98
C ASN A 69 -12.52 -27.07 28.89
N LEU A 70 -11.66 -26.28 29.53
CA LEU A 70 -10.67 -26.80 30.47
C LEU A 70 -11.38 -27.48 31.66
N PRO A 71 -10.96 -28.69 32.08
CA PRO A 71 -11.53 -29.35 33.24
C PRO A 71 -11.46 -28.47 34.51
N ASN A 72 -12.58 -28.36 35.23
CA ASN A 72 -12.71 -27.50 36.43
C ASN A 72 -11.82 -27.95 37.62
N ASP A 73 -11.32 -29.18 37.57
CA ASP A 73 -10.40 -29.77 38.54
C ASP A 73 -8.95 -29.32 38.35
N PHE A 74 -8.56 -28.81 37.18
CA PHE A 74 -7.22 -28.28 36.90
C PHE A 74 -7.01 -26.88 37.49
N ARG A 75 -6.81 -26.82 38.81
CA ARG A 75 -6.66 -25.55 39.56
C ARG A 75 -5.25 -24.98 39.47
N GLU A 76 -4.26 -25.82 39.17
CA GLU A 76 -2.85 -25.51 39.00
C GLU A 76 -2.49 -24.96 37.62
N ILE A 77 -3.47 -24.84 36.73
CA ILE A 77 -3.26 -24.25 35.41
C ILE A 77 -3.51 -22.75 35.44
N SER A 78 -2.44 -21.99 35.30
CA SER A 78 -2.47 -20.55 35.09
C SER A 78 -2.80 -20.22 33.64
N ILE A 79 -3.85 -19.44 33.43
CA ILE A 79 -4.28 -18.98 32.11
C ILE A 79 -3.82 -17.53 31.92
N ASN A 80 -2.97 -17.30 30.92
CA ASN A 80 -2.50 -15.98 30.55
C ASN A 80 -3.17 -15.52 29.25
N LYS A 81 -4.01 -14.49 29.33
CA LYS A 81 -4.68 -13.90 28.16
C LYS A 81 -3.75 -12.92 27.46
N ARG A 82 -3.57 -13.10 26.17
CA ARG A 82 -2.83 -12.20 25.27
C ARG A 82 -3.69 -11.84 24.07
N TYR A 83 -3.24 -10.86 23.29
CA TYR A 83 -3.91 -10.47 22.05
C TYR A 83 -2.98 -10.73 20.87
N LYS A 84 -3.49 -11.46 19.87
CA LYS A 84 -2.80 -11.71 18.61
C LYS A 84 -3.36 -10.80 17.54
N ARG A 85 -2.48 -10.10 16.82
CA ARG A 85 -2.87 -9.28 15.67
C ARG A 85 -3.07 -10.16 14.43
N ILE A 86 -4.20 -9.98 13.76
CA ILE A 86 -4.64 -10.76 12.59
C ILE A 86 -4.80 -9.85 11.38
N TYR A 87 -4.33 -10.36 10.24
CA TYR A 87 -4.32 -9.68 8.95
C TYR A 87 -5.04 -10.52 7.89
N PRO A 88 -6.38 -10.47 7.82
CA PRO A 88 -7.13 -11.36 6.92
C PRO A 88 -6.81 -11.16 5.43
N LEU A 89 -6.42 -9.93 5.05
CA LEU A 89 -6.09 -9.54 3.68
C LEU A 89 -4.59 -9.20 3.52
N ASN A 90 -3.72 -9.88 4.26
CA ASN A 90 -2.28 -9.59 4.26
C ASN A 90 -1.66 -9.63 2.86
N ASP A 91 -2.06 -10.59 2.03
CA ASP A 91 -1.53 -10.76 0.67
C ASP A 91 -1.91 -9.60 -0.28
N LEU A 92 -2.95 -8.84 0.09
CA LEU A 92 -3.49 -7.75 -0.72
C LEU A 92 -3.03 -6.37 -0.25
N VAL A 93 -3.02 -6.15 1.06
CA VAL A 93 -2.77 -4.83 1.69
C VAL A 93 -1.65 -4.85 2.74
N GLY A 94 -1.00 -5.99 2.97
CA GLY A 94 0.01 -6.15 4.03
C GLY A 94 1.18 -5.17 3.90
N GLN A 95 1.57 -4.79 2.69
CA GLN A 95 2.61 -3.78 2.44
C GLN A 95 2.21 -2.36 2.82
N VAL A 96 0.92 -2.06 2.89
CA VAL A 96 0.41 -0.77 3.36
C VAL A 96 0.22 -0.82 4.88
N ILE A 97 -0.45 -1.88 5.36
CA ILE A 97 -0.77 -2.02 6.78
C ILE A 97 0.49 -2.18 7.63
N GLY A 98 1.46 -2.98 7.18
CA GLY A 98 2.63 -3.34 7.97
C GLY A 98 2.33 -4.48 8.95
N LYS A 99 3.10 -4.57 10.03
CA LYS A 99 3.06 -5.70 10.95
C LYS A 99 3.25 -5.29 12.41
N VAL A 100 2.57 -6.02 13.28
CA VAL A 100 2.74 -6.04 14.74
C VAL A 100 3.23 -7.43 15.14
N LEU A 101 4.20 -7.48 16.06
CA LEU A 101 4.74 -8.73 16.61
C LEU A 101 3.81 -9.31 17.69
N GLU A 102 4.10 -10.53 18.14
CA GLU A 102 3.27 -11.22 19.15
C GLU A 102 3.32 -10.58 20.54
N ASP A 103 4.35 -9.78 20.81
CA ASP A 103 4.49 -8.98 22.03
C ASP A 103 3.72 -7.65 21.97
N GLY A 104 3.01 -7.36 20.86
CA GLY A 104 2.31 -6.11 20.63
C GLY A 104 3.16 -4.99 20.02
N SER A 105 4.45 -5.24 19.75
CA SER A 105 5.34 -4.24 19.16
C SER A 105 5.02 -4.02 17.68
N ALA A 106 4.55 -2.82 17.32
CA ALA A 106 4.38 -2.42 15.92
C ALA A 106 5.73 -2.13 15.25
N ILE A 107 6.05 -2.87 14.17
CA ILE A 107 7.39 -2.86 13.57
C ILE A 107 7.49 -2.13 12.24
N SER A 108 6.40 -2.02 11.48
CA SER A 108 6.43 -1.43 10.13
C SER A 108 5.08 -0.85 9.69
N GLY A 109 5.13 -0.10 8.59
CA GLY A 109 3.97 0.37 7.85
C GLY A 109 3.04 1.32 8.61
N PHE A 110 1.75 1.25 8.27
CA PHE A 110 0.70 2.03 8.91
C PHE A 110 0.54 1.68 10.40
N GLU A 111 0.64 0.40 10.78
CA GLU A 111 0.58 -0.07 12.17
C GLU A 111 1.60 0.65 13.05
N LYS A 112 2.86 0.75 12.59
CA LYS A 112 3.90 1.46 13.35
C LYS A 112 3.70 2.96 13.36
N TYR A 113 3.24 3.55 12.25
CA TYR A 113 2.98 4.99 12.18
C TYR A 113 1.85 5.40 13.13
N MET A 114 0.78 4.62 13.18
CA MET A 114 -0.43 4.89 13.97
C MET A 114 -0.42 4.19 15.33
N ASN A 115 0.72 3.64 15.77
CA ASN A 115 0.79 2.81 16.96
C ASN A 115 0.23 3.52 18.20
N ASP A 116 0.46 4.83 18.35
CA ASP A 116 -0.06 5.60 19.48
C ASP A 116 -1.58 5.74 19.51
N LEU A 117 -2.24 5.66 18.35
CA LEU A 117 -3.70 5.64 18.25
C LEU A 117 -4.28 4.24 18.32
N LEU A 118 -3.55 3.23 17.83
CA LEU A 118 -4.02 1.85 17.71
C LEU A 118 -3.81 1.02 18.97
N LYS A 119 -2.77 1.32 19.76
CA LYS A 119 -2.48 0.60 21.02
C LYS A 119 -3.55 0.91 22.08
N PRO A 120 -3.80 -0.01 23.03
CA PRO A 120 -4.63 0.27 24.19
C PRO A 120 -4.14 1.51 24.92
N LYS A 121 -5.07 2.37 25.35
CA LYS A 121 -4.73 3.58 26.11
C LYS A 121 -4.34 3.24 27.54
N GLU A 122 -5.09 2.35 28.15
CA GLU A 122 -4.88 1.88 29.52
C GLU A 122 -5.17 0.39 29.61
N ASN A 123 -4.32 -0.32 30.35
CA ASN A 123 -4.58 -1.71 30.70
C ASN A 123 -5.60 -1.77 31.83
N GLY A 124 -6.53 -2.71 31.74
CA GLY A 124 -7.38 -3.06 32.86
C GLY A 124 -6.60 -3.91 33.87
N PHE A 125 -7.03 -3.88 35.12
CA PHE A 125 -6.52 -4.77 36.16
C PHE A 125 -7.65 -5.20 37.09
N ILE A 126 -7.46 -6.34 37.74
CA ILE A 126 -8.28 -6.75 38.87
C ILE A 126 -7.33 -7.03 40.02
N GLU A 127 -7.47 -6.27 41.10
CA GLU A 127 -6.76 -6.47 42.34
C GLU A 127 -7.65 -7.28 43.30
N TYR A 128 -7.06 -8.27 43.97
CA TYR A 128 -7.76 -9.14 44.90
C TYR A 128 -7.07 -9.13 46.25
N ASP A 129 -7.86 -9.22 47.32
CA ASP A 129 -7.36 -9.44 48.68
C ASP A 129 -6.72 -10.82 48.79
N ARG A 130 -5.56 -10.91 49.43
CA ARG A 130 -4.87 -12.19 49.67
C ARG A 130 -5.18 -12.64 51.10
N ARG A 131 -6.04 -13.65 51.26
CA ARG A 131 -6.38 -14.19 52.59
C ARG A 131 -5.78 -15.58 52.84
N GLY A 132 -5.17 -15.72 54.02
CA GLY A 132 -4.71 -16.99 54.60
C GLY A 132 -3.35 -17.50 54.11
N PRO A 133 -2.76 -18.52 54.78
CA PRO A 133 -1.47 -19.10 54.42
C PRO A 133 -1.45 -19.85 53.07
N TYR A 134 -2.60 -19.94 52.40
CA TYR A 134 -2.83 -20.74 51.18
C TYR A 134 -2.92 -19.89 49.89
N ARG A 135 -2.58 -18.59 49.94
CA ARG A 135 -2.56 -17.68 48.78
C ARG A 135 -3.83 -17.73 47.90
N THR A 136 -4.99 -17.98 48.49
CA THR A 136 -6.27 -17.99 47.76
C THR A 136 -6.69 -16.58 47.40
N PHE A 137 -7.15 -16.38 46.17
CA PHE A 137 -7.74 -15.12 45.72
C PHE A 137 -9.01 -14.83 46.55
N GLY A 138 -9.00 -13.73 47.31
CA GLY A 138 -10.12 -13.24 48.11
C GLY A 138 -11.05 -12.33 47.31
N GLU A 139 -11.68 -11.37 48.00
CA GLU A 139 -12.57 -10.39 47.37
C GLU A 139 -11.80 -9.48 46.40
N VAL A 140 -12.46 -9.09 45.32
CA VAL A 140 -11.94 -8.06 44.40
C VAL A 140 -11.85 -6.74 45.18
N ILE A 141 -10.63 -6.24 45.39
CA ILE A 141 -10.35 -4.94 46.00
C ILE A 141 -10.69 -3.84 45.01
N GLU A 142 -10.18 -3.99 43.79
CA GLU A 142 -10.34 -2.99 42.74
C GLU A 142 -10.41 -3.67 41.38
N ARG A 143 -11.24 -3.12 40.49
CA ARG A 143 -11.33 -3.56 39.10
C ARG A 143 -11.37 -2.34 38.20
N LYS A 144 -10.43 -2.28 37.28
CA LYS A 144 -10.39 -1.30 36.20
C LYS A 144 -10.49 -2.03 34.87
N GLU A 145 -11.44 -1.62 34.03
CA GLU A 145 -11.56 -2.15 32.68
C GLU A 145 -10.49 -1.53 31.75
N PRO A 146 -10.00 -2.27 30.74
CA PRO A 146 -9.07 -1.72 29.77
C PRO A 146 -9.76 -0.69 28.86
N GLU A 147 -9.00 0.30 28.42
CA GLU A 147 -9.42 1.25 27.38
C GLU A 147 -8.78 0.89 26.03
N ASN A 148 -9.61 0.52 25.05
CA ASN A 148 -9.16 0.17 23.71
C ASN A 148 -8.55 1.36 22.95
N GLY A 149 -7.70 1.03 21.98
CA GLY A 149 -7.25 1.97 20.95
C GLY A 149 -8.38 2.40 20.02
N LYS A 150 -8.08 3.32 19.11
CA LYS A 150 -9.03 3.81 18.10
C LYS A 150 -9.04 2.92 16.87
N ASP A 151 -10.23 2.74 16.31
CA ASP A 151 -10.38 2.20 14.96
C ASP A 151 -10.01 3.27 13.93
N ILE A 152 -9.29 2.85 12.88
CA ILE A 152 -8.94 3.72 11.76
C ILE A 152 -9.36 3.05 10.46
N TYR A 153 -10.10 3.81 9.65
CA TYR A 153 -10.58 3.38 8.34
C TYR A 153 -9.60 3.88 7.27
N LEU A 154 -9.07 2.95 6.47
CA LEU A 154 -8.19 3.29 5.36
C LEU A 154 -9.01 3.73 4.14
N SER A 155 -8.43 4.62 3.34
CA SER A 155 -9.02 5.09 2.09
C SER A 155 -8.92 4.09 0.93
N LEU A 156 -8.24 2.96 1.14
CA LEU A 156 -8.04 1.90 0.15
C LEU A 156 -9.39 1.29 -0.26
N ASP A 157 -9.60 1.19 -1.57
CA ASP A 157 -10.69 0.45 -2.16
C ASP A 157 -10.19 -0.97 -2.46
N LEU A 158 -10.82 -1.98 -1.87
CA LEU A 158 -10.36 -3.37 -1.98
C LEU A 158 -10.52 -3.94 -3.39
N ASP A 159 -11.50 -3.48 -4.17
CA ASP A 159 -11.69 -3.95 -5.55
C ASP A 159 -10.61 -3.35 -6.44
N VAL A 160 -10.35 -2.05 -6.27
CA VAL A 160 -9.23 -1.36 -6.93
C VAL A 160 -7.91 -2.02 -6.55
N GLN A 161 -7.71 -2.33 -5.27
CA GLN A 161 -6.48 -2.97 -4.78
C GLN A 161 -6.27 -4.36 -5.41
N ARG A 162 -7.32 -5.16 -5.56
CA ARG A 162 -7.26 -6.47 -6.23
C ARG A 162 -6.94 -6.33 -7.71
N LEU A 163 -7.60 -5.39 -8.38
CA LEU A 163 -7.36 -5.07 -9.79
C LEU A 163 -5.90 -4.68 -10.02
N ILE A 164 -5.37 -3.70 -9.28
CA ILE A 164 -3.99 -3.26 -9.49
C ILE A 164 -2.99 -4.37 -9.20
N LYS A 165 -3.25 -5.22 -8.19
CA LYS A 165 -2.39 -6.37 -7.89
C LYS A 165 -2.35 -7.32 -9.09
N SER A 166 -3.51 -7.70 -9.60
CA SER A 166 -3.63 -8.60 -10.74
C SER A 166 -2.92 -8.05 -11.99
N GLU A 167 -3.20 -6.81 -12.36
CA GLU A 167 -2.66 -6.20 -13.58
C GLU A 167 -1.13 -5.99 -13.50
N ILE A 168 -0.62 -5.62 -12.32
CA ILE A 168 0.82 -5.44 -12.13
C ILE A 168 1.56 -6.78 -12.08
N ASP A 169 1.03 -7.78 -11.39
CA ASP A 169 1.63 -9.13 -11.38
C ASP A 169 1.67 -9.73 -12.79
N GLU A 170 0.59 -9.59 -13.56
CA GLU A 170 0.54 -10.03 -14.95
C GLU A 170 1.56 -9.29 -15.82
N ALA A 171 1.64 -7.96 -15.67
CA ALA A 171 2.61 -7.14 -16.41
C ALA A 171 4.05 -7.54 -16.07
N VAL A 172 4.39 -7.71 -14.79
CA VAL A 172 5.73 -8.12 -14.37
C VAL A 172 6.09 -9.48 -14.94
N LYS A 173 5.15 -10.44 -14.92
CA LYS A 173 5.37 -11.77 -15.50
C LYS A 173 5.53 -11.72 -17.02
N ARG A 174 4.65 -11.00 -17.73
CA ARG A 174 4.64 -10.90 -19.19
C ARG A 174 5.93 -10.27 -19.72
N GLU A 175 6.38 -9.21 -19.08
CA GLU A 175 7.53 -8.42 -19.51
C GLU A 175 8.84 -8.94 -18.89
N LYS A 176 8.80 -10.07 -18.15
CA LYS A 176 9.93 -10.64 -17.40
C LYS A 176 10.65 -9.60 -16.53
N ALA A 177 9.87 -8.68 -15.95
CA ALA A 177 10.40 -7.55 -15.20
C ALA A 177 10.85 -7.98 -13.81
N LYS A 178 11.74 -7.18 -13.20
CA LYS A 178 12.15 -7.40 -11.80
C LYS A 178 11.05 -7.08 -10.79
N GLY A 179 10.20 -6.12 -11.12
CA GLY A 179 9.06 -5.78 -10.28
C GLY A 179 8.21 -4.66 -10.84
N GLY A 180 7.15 -4.31 -10.11
CA GLY A 180 6.20 -3.29 -10.51
C GLY A 180 5.64 -2.52 -9.33
N ILE A 181 5.17 -1.31 -9.60
CA ILE A 181 4.54 -0.39 -8.63
C ILE A 181 3.33 0.24 -9.30
N CYS A 182 2.19 0.27 -8.60
CA CYS A 182 1.02 1.05 -8.98
C CYS A 182 0.50 1.84 -7.79
N ILE A 183 0.19 3.12 -8.01
CA ILE A 183 -0.47 3.99 -7.04
C ILE A 183 -1.66 4.65 -7.72
N ILE A 184 -2.80 4.67 -7.06
CA ILE A 184 -4.02 5.37 -7.47
C ILE A 184 -4.44 6.31 -6.35
N MET A 185 -4.50 7.59 -6.68
CA MET A 185 -4.83 8.69 -5.79
C MET A 185 -6.11 9.37 -6.27
N SER A 186 -7.06 9.63 -5.38
CA SER A 186 -8.20 10.48 -5.69
C SER A 186 -7.72 11.91 -5.93
N THR A 187 -8.07 12.48 -7.09
CA THR A 187 -7.46 13.74 -7.52
C THR A 187 -7.78 14.90 -6.60
N LYS A 188 -9.02 14.95 -6.08
CA LYS A 188 -9.51 16.07 -5.27
C LYS A 188 -9.07 16.00 -3.81
N THR A 189 -9.06 14.79 -3.22
CA THR A 189 -8.87 14.60 -1.77
C THR A 189 -7.46 14.15 -1.40
N GLY A 190 -6.72 13.57 -2.35
CA GLY A 190 -5.43 12.95 -2.09
C GLY A 190 -5.51 11.58 -1.42
N GLU A 191 -6.71 11.04 -1.22
CA GLU A 191 -6.89 9.69 -0.71
C GLU A 191 -6.27 8.65 -1.65
N ILE A 192 -5.44 7.77 -1.10
CA ILE A 192 -4.90 6.63 -1.83
C ILE A 192 -5.99 5.56 -1.90
N LYS A 193 -6.48 5.30 -3.11
CA LYS A 193 -7.49 4.26 -3.37
C LYS A 193 -6.86 2.90 -3.65
N GLY A 194 -5.62 2.88 -4.12
CA GLY A 194 -4.85 1.67 -4.29
C GLY A 194 -3.34 1.94 -4.27
N LEU A 195 -2.59 1.06 -3.63
CA LEU A 195 -1.13 1.11 -3.60
C LEU A 195 -0.58 -0.31 -3.56
N TYR A 196 0.10 -0.72 -4.61
CA TYR A 196 0.68 -2.04 -4.73
C TYR A 196 2.11 -1.98 -5.25
N THR A 197 2.96 -2.85 -4.72
CA THR A 197 4.32 -3.08 -5.21
C THR A 197 4.63 -4.57 -5.17
N THR A 198 5.34 -5.11 -6.14
CA THR A 198 5.75 -6.53 -6.12
C THR A 198 6.96 -6.77 -5.19
N TYR A 199 7.61 -5.70 -4.73
CA TYR A 199 8.78 -5.77 -3.86
C TYR A 199 8.43 -6.17 -2.40
N PRO A 200 9.35 -6.80 -1.65
CA PRO A 200 9.12 -7.20 -0.26
C PRO A 200 8.81 -6.04 0.70
N TRP A 201 9.21 -4.81 0.37
CA TRP A 201 8.90 -3.60 1.12
C TRP A 201 8.18 -2.57 0.24
N ASN A 202 7.53 -1.60 0.89
CA ASN A 202 6.76 -0.56 0.22
C ASN A 202 7.65 0.44 -0.53
N ARG A 203 8.14 0.05 -1.71
CA ARG A 203 9.03 0.86 -2.55
C ARG A 203 8.34 2.12 -3.09
N ALA A 204 7.00 2.16 -3.11
CA ALA A 204 6.23 3.35 -3.49
C ALA A 204 6.45 4.53 -2.52
N ILE A 205 6.74 4.24 -1.25
CA ILE A 205 6.90 5.24 -0.18
C ILE A 205 8.35 5.29 0.34
N MET A 206 8.99 4.12 0.47
CA MET A 206 10.32 3.96 1.06
C MET A 206 11.46 3.96 0.02
N GLY A 207 11.12 3.96 -1.27
CA GLY A 207 12.08 3.93 -2.37
C GLY A 207 12.01 5.19 -3.22
N TYR A 208 13.12 5.54 -3.86
CA TYR A 208 13.18 6.57 -4.88
C TYR A 208 13.71 6.00 -6.19
N PHE A 209 13.45 6.71 -7.28
CA PHE A 209 13.94 6.42 -8.62
C PHE A 209 14.21 7.74 -9.35
N GLU A 210 14.95 7.68 -10.45
CA GLU A 210 15.09 8.82 -11.35
C GLU A 210 13.87 8.85 -12.28
N PRO A 211 13.04 9.91 -12.24
CA PRO A 211 11.73 9.91 -12.89
C PRO A 211 11.80 10.03 -14.42
N GLY A 212 12.96 10.40 -14.98
CA GLY A 212 13.10 10.62 -16.41
C GLY A 212 12.05 11.60 -16.94
N SER A 213 11.46 11.26 -18.10
CA SER A 213 10.46 12.11 -18.76
C SER A 213 9.16 12.34 -17.95
N LEU A 214 8.94 11.63 -16.83
CA LEU A 214 7.83 11.96 -15.91
C LEU A 214 8.02 13.34 -15.26
N MET A 215 9.23 13.92 -15.29
CA MET A 215 9.50 15.27 -14.78
C MET A 215 9.03 16.39 -15.73
N LYS A 216 8.90 16.11 -17.03
CA LYS A 216 8.58 17.13 -18.05
C LYS A 216 7.25 17.88 -17.81
N PRO A 217 6.14 17.23 -17.38
CA PRO A 217 4.93 17.96 -17.00
C PRO A 217 5.19 19.05 -15.95
N ILE A 218 6.10 18.80 -15.00
CA ILE A 218 6.44 19.76 -13.94
C ILE A 218 7.25 20.92 -14.51
N VAL A 219 8.27 20.63 -15.31
CA VAL A 219 9.11 21.66 -15.96
C VAL A 219 8.31 22.55 -16.88
N TYR A 220 7.41 21.96 -17.68
CA TYR A 220 6.53 22.73 -18.56
C TYR A 220 5.52 23.54 -17.75
N SER A 221 4.98 23.01 -16.65
CA SER A 221 4.13 23.78 -15.73
C SER A 221 4.86 25.00 -15.17
N ILE A 222 6.12 24.83 -14.75
CA ILE A 222 6.96 25.94 -14.27
C ILE A 222 7.16 26.97 -15.39
N ALA A 223 7.58 26.55 -16.58
CA ALA A 223 7.87 27.45 -17.68
C ALA A 223 6.64 28.25 -18.13
N VAL A 224 5.48 27.60 -18.25
CA VAL A 224 4.21 28.24 -18.63
C VAL A 224 3.73 29.18 -17.52
N GLN A 225 3.76 28.75 -16.26
CA GLN A 225 3.36 29.58 -15.11
C GLN A 225 4.17 30.88 -15.03
N GLN A 226 5.47 30.79 -15.35
CA GLN A 226 6.41 31.90 -15.30
C GLN A 226 6.48 32.68 -16.63
N ARG A 227 5.60 32.34 -17.60
CA ARG A 227 5.52 32.96 -18.94
C ARG A 227 6.86 32.97 -19.69
N LEU A 228 7.64 31.89 -19.52
CA LEU A 228 8.93 31.69 -20.18
C LEU A 228 8.79 30.96 -21.52
N VAL A 229 7.62 30.36 -21.75
CA VAL A 229 7.26 29.69 -22.99
C VAL A 229 5.81 29.96 -23.36
N PHE A 230 5.55 29.97 -24.66
CA PHE A 230 4.23 30.15 -25.27
C PHE A 230 3.93 29.01 -26.23
N GLU A 231 2.69 28.88 -26.67
CA GLU A 231 2.24 27.75 -27.51
C GLU A 231 2.92 27.71 -28.89
N ASP A 232 3.18 28.89 -29.44
CA ASP A 232 3.81 29.15 -30.74
C ASP A 232 5.34 29.20 -30.70
N ASP A 233 5.96 29.01 -29.53
CA ASP A 233 7.41 28.85 -29.43
C ASP A 233 7.86 27.64 -30.24
N GLU A 234 8.84 27.85 -31.12
CA GLU A 234 9.45 26.80 -31.92
C GLU A 234 10.79 26.34 -31.33
N PHE A 235 10.99 25.01 -31.36
CA PHE A 235 12.19 24.35 -30.87
C PHE A 235 12.80 23.51 -31.98
N GLU A 236 13.97 23.92 -32.45
CA GLU A 236 14.76 23.09 -33.36
C GLU A 236 15.44 21.95 -32.59
N CYS A 237 15.13 20.70 -32.95
CA CYS A 237 15.68 19.48 -32.36
C CYS A 237 16.52 18.69 -33.37
N ASN A 238 17.84 18.86 -33.25
CA ASN A 238 18.84 18.11 -34.02
C ASN A 238 19.25 16.77 -33.38
N GLY A 239 18.47 16.29 -32.40
CA GLY A 239 18.66 15.01 -31.69
C GLY A 239 19.69 15.06 -30.54
N ARG A 240 20.34 16.21 -30.33
CA ARG A 240 21.31 16.42 -29.25
C ARG A 240 21.42 17.89 -28.88
N ILE A 241 21.78 18.15 -27.63
CA ILE A 241 22.04 19.49 -27.12
C ILE A 241 23.20 19.46 -26.12
N LYS A 242 24.07 20.46 -26.22
CA LYS A 242 25.05 20.77 -25.19
C LYS A 242 24.40 21.82 -24.27
N PRO A 243 24.04 21.49 -23.01
CA PRO A 243 23.29 22.42 -22.17
C PRO A 243 24.06 23.69 -21.81
N VAL A 244 25.39 23.58 -21.74
CA VAL A 244 26.31 24.69 -21.45
C VAL A 244 27.56 24.54 -22.31
N ASP A 245 27.95 25.60 -23.02
CA ASP A 245 29.00 25.55 -24.05
C ASP A 245 30.38 25.15 -23.52
N ASP A 246 30.70 25.44 -22.26
CA ASP A 246 31.99 25.15 -21.64
C ASP A 246 32.04 23.79 -20.91
N VAL A 247 30.94 23.04 -20.87
CA VAL A 247 30.87 21.72 -20.22
C VAL A 247 30.76 20.60 -21.25
N ASN A 248 31.66 19.62 -21.23
CA ASN A 248 31.66 18.51 -22.19
C ASN A 248 30.61 17.41 -21.86
N VAL A 249 29.34 17.79 -21.75
CA VAL A 249 28.20 16.88 -21.57
C VAL A 249 27.15 17.16 -22.63
N VAL A 250 26.68 16.10 -23.27
CA VAL A 250 25.69 16.14 -24.34
C VAL A 250 24.47 15.34 -23.91
N ILE A 251 23.30 15.98 -23.95
CA ILE A 251 22.01 15.31 -23.75
C ILE A 251 21.46 14.97 -25.13
N THR A 252 21.06 13.72 -25.32
CA THR A 252 20.54 13.20 -26.59
C THR A 252 19.05 12.89 -26.51
N ASP A 253 18.38 13.00 -27.65
CA ASP A 253 17.08 12.39 -27.89
C ASP A 253 17.26 11.04 -28.59
N ILE A 254 16.23 10.19 -28.53
CA ILE A 254 16.21 8.90 -29.24
C ILE A 254 16.18 9.14 -30.75
N GLU A 255 15.45 10.18 -31.19
CA GLU A 255 15.25 10.54 -32.59
C GLU A 255 15.51 12.04 -32.83
N LYS A 256 15.74 12.39 -34.09
CA LYS A 256 15.76 13.80 -34.52
C LYS A 256 14.34 14.22 -34.86
N HIS A 257 13.88 15.31 -34.26
CA HIS A 257 12.50 15.74 -34.38
C HIS A 257 12.30 16.95 -35.30
N GLY A 258 13.36 17.61 -35.75
CA GLY A 258 13.27 18.81 -36.59
C GLY A 258 12.72 20.01 -35.83
N LEU A 259 12.07 20.93 -36.54
CA LEU A 259 11.40 22.09 -35.96
C LEU A 259 10.04 21.66 -35.38
N GLN A 260 9.77 22.00 -34.12
CA GLN A 260 8.53 21.63 -33.43
C GLN A 260 8.01 22.76 -32.56
N ASP A 261 6.69 22.93 -32.53
CA ASP A 261 6.03 23.77 -31.53
C ASP A 261 6.07 23.14 -30.13
N LEU A 262 5.64 23.88 -29.11
CA LEU A 262 5.64 23.43 -27.72
C LEU A 262 4.82 22.14 -27.50
N ARG A 263 3.67 22.02 -28.19
CA ARG A 263 2.77 20.85 -28.05
C ARG A 263 3.39 19.59 -28.62
N THR A 264 3.99 19.70 -29.79
CA THR A 264 4.62 18.60 -30.52
C THR A 264 5.90 18.17 -29.83
N ALA A 265 6.71 19.12 -29.35
CA ALA A 265 7.89 18.83 -28.54
C ALA A 265 7.55 18.06 -27.25
N PHE A 266 6.47 18.45 -26.55
CA PHE A 266 5.99 17.75 -25.36
C PHE A 266 5.46 16.34 -25.70
N ALA A 267 4.66 16.22 -26.76
CA ALA A 267 4.06 14.97 -27.20
C ALA A 267 5.11 13.92 -27.62
N ASN A 268 6.16 14.36 -28.32
CA ASN A 268 7.31 13.53 -28.70
C ASN A 268 8.32 13.33 -27.56
N SER A 269 8.09 13.97 -26.41
CA SER A 269 8.98 13.90 -25.27
C SER A 269 10.41 14.33 -25.61
N CYS A 270 10.58 15.41 -26.36
CA CYS A 270 11.87 15.91 -26.80
C CYS A 270 12.72 16.44 -25.63
N ASN A 271 13.89 15.86 -25.39
CA ASN A 271 14.89 16.28 -24.42
C ASN A 271 15.51 17.61 -24.82
N VAL A 272 15.82 17.82 -26.11
CA VAL A 272 16.41 19.08 -26.60
C VAL A 272 15.52 20.28 -26.27
N ALA A 273 14.22 20.21 -26.60
CA ALA A 273 13.27 21.27 -26.27
C ALA A 273 13.16 21.47 -24.76
N THR A 274 13.07 20.38 -23.98
CA THR A 274 12.97 20.46 -22.51
C THR A 274 14.20 21.15 -21.90
N VAL A 275 15.41 20.84 -22.38
CA VAL A 275 16.65 21.49 -21.93
C VAL A 275 16.68 22.97 -22.32
N LYS A 276 16.24 23.33 -23.53
CA LYS A 276 16.10 24.75 -23.93
C LYS A 276 15.14 25.52 -23.02
N ILE A 277 14.03 24.89 -22.62
CA ILE A 277 13.10 25.45 -21.63
C ILE A 277 13.77 25.60 -20.27
N ALA A 278 14.52 24.60 -19.83
CA ALA A 278 15.27 24.63 -18.58
C ALA A 278 16.36 25.73 -18.58
N GLN A 279 17.01 25.98 -19.73
CA GLN A 279 17.94 27.10 -19.91
C GLN A 279 17.23 28.45 -19.71
N ARG A 280 16.01 28.61 -20.27
CA ARG A 280 15.20 29.82 -20.03
C ARG A 280 14.86 29.98 -18.54
N ILE A 281 14.47 28.89 -17.87
CA ILE A 281 14.21 28.88 -16.41
C ILE A 281 15.45 29.29 -15.64
N SER A 282 16.59 28.62 -15.83
CA SER A 282 17.83 28.92 -15.10
C SER A 282 18.31 30.35 -15.37
N LYS A 283 18.21 30.84 -16.62
CA LYS A 283 18.61 32.20 -16.98
C LYS A 283 17.75 33.29 -16.31
N VAL A 284 16.43 33.10 -16.22
CA VAL A 284 15.50 34.14 -15.73
C VAL A 284 15.24 34.02 -14.23
N ILE A 285 15.08 32.79 -13.73
CA ILE A 285 14.68 32.51 -12.34
C ILE A 285 15.89 32.17 -11.46
N GLY A 286 16.98 31.70 -12.06
CA GLY A 286 18.15 31.19 -11.36
C GLY A 286 17.94 29.81 -10.74
N ASP A 287 19.03 29.08 -10.51
CA ASP A 287 18.99 27.71 -9.96
C ASP A 287 18.35 27.64 -8.56
N ILE A 288 18.52 28.70 -7.75
CA ILE A 288 17.87 28.81 -6.44
C ILE A 288 16.36 28.90 -6.57
N GLY A 289 15.86 29.71 -7.51
CA GLY A 289 14.43 29.84 -7.76
C GLY A 289 13.86 28.56 -8.40
N TYR A 290 14.58 27.93 -9.32
CA TYR A 290 14.17 26.65 -9.90
C TYR A 290 14.06 25.55 -8.84
N TYR A 291 15.05 25.45 -7.94
CA TYR A 291 15.00 24.54 -6.80
C TYR A 291 13.80 24.80 -5.88
N LYS A 292 13.49 26.07 -5.58
CA LYS A 292 12.30 26.42 -4.77
C LYS A 292 11.00 25.97 -5.45
N LEU A 293 10.87 26.18 -6.75
CA LEU A 293 9.70 25.74 -7.51
C LEU A 293 9.57 24.21 -7.52
N LEU A 294 10.66 23.47 -7.70
CA LEU A 294 10.64 22.00 -7.58
C LEU A 294 10.20 21.54 -6.18
N LYS A 295 10.62 22.25 -5.12
CA LYS A 295 10.15 22.00 -3.76
C LYS A 295 8.66 22.32 -3.57
N GLU A 296 8.13 23.34 -4.22
CA GLU A 296 6.69 23.65 -4.17
C GLU A 296 5.82 22.52 -4.75
N PHE A 297 6.37 21.73 -5.69
CA PHE A 297 5.76 20.49 -6.17
C PHE A 297 5.96 19.28 -5.22
N GLY A 298 6.66 19.45 -4.09
CA GLY A 298 6.87 18.42 -3.06
C GLY A 298 8.19 17.65 -3.16
N PHE A 299 9.06 17.96 -4.15
CA PHE A 299 10.32 17.22 -4.31
C PHE A 299 11.35 17.57 -3.23
N GLY A 300 12.04 16.55 -2.73
CA GLY A 300 13.03 16.70 -1.66
C GLY A 300 12.44 16.79 -0.25
N GLU A 301 11.12 16.67 -0.11
CA GLU A 301 10.38 16.70 1.15
C GLU A 301 9.49 15.46 1.31
N LYS A 302 9.19 15.10 2.56
CA LYS A 302 8.20 14.06 2.84
C LYS A 302 6.81 14.58 2.45
N THR A 303 6.01 13.72 1.83
CA THR A 303 4.61 14.04 1.50
C THR A 303 3.72 14.06 2.73
N GLY A 304 4.13 13.40 3.83
CA GLY A 304 3.35 13.33 5.07
C GLY A 304 2.30 12.21 5.07
N ILE A 305 2.37 11.30 4.09
CA ILE A 305 1.54 10.08 4.08
C ILE A 305 1.76 9.28 5.36
N GLU A 306 0.70 8.66 5.87
CA GLU A 306 0.67 8.01 7.18
C GLU A 306 1.37 6.65 7.18
N TYR A 307 2.67 6.64 6.92
CA TYR A 307 3.44 5.41 6.75
C TYR A 307 4.82 5.52 7.40
N TYR A 308 5.16 4.56 8.27
CA TYR A 308 6.45 4.54 8.92
C TYR A 308 7.55 4.19 7.92
N GLY A 309 8.56 5.06 7.82
CA GLY A 309 9.69 4.88 6.90
C GLY A 309 9.58 5.66 5.60
N GLU A 310 8.62 6.59 5.47
CA GLU A 310 8.61 7.56 4.38
C GLU A 310 9.96 8.29 4.28
N ILE A 311 10.52 8.32 3.07
CA ILE A 311 11.74 9.06 2.74
C ILE A 311 11.41 10.30 1.92
N LYS A 312 12.33 11.26 1.87
CA LYS A 312 12.15 12.55 1.18
C LYS A 312 12.65 12.57 -0.28
N GLY A 313 13.07 11.44 -0.82
CA GLY A 313 13.83 11.39 -2.08
C GLY A 313 15.20 12.07 -1.96
N LEU A 314 15.74 12.50 -3.11
CA LEU A 314 17.04 13.13 -3.25
C LEU A 314 16.96 14.32 -4.22
N LEU A 315 16.79 15.53 -3.68
CA LEU A 315 16.95 16.79 -4.39
C LEU A 315 18.12 17.56 -3.75
N ARG A 316 19.26 17.64 -4.45
CA ARG A 316 20.45 18.34 -3.97
C ARG A 316 20.17 19.84 -3.87
N LYS A 317 20.77 20.53 -2.89
CA LYS A 317 20.71 21.99 -2.79
C LYS A 317 21.48 22.63 -3.96
N PRO A 318 21.08 23.82 -4.45
CA PRO A 318 21.75 24.52 -5.56
C PRO A 318 23.25 24.74 -5.37
N SER A 319 23.72 24.93 -4.13
CA SER A 319 25.16 25.06 -3.85
C SER A 319 26.00 23.81 -4.15
N LYS A 320 25.35 22.67 -4.38
CA LYS A 320 25.97 21.40 -4.80
C LYS A 320 25.65 21.08 -6.26
N TRP A 321 25.05 22.01 -6.99
CA TRP A 321 24.73 21.80 -8.38
C TRP A 321 25.95 22.03 -9.26
N SER A 322 26.16 21.13 -10.21
CA SER A 322 27.04 21.39 -11.34
C SER A 322 26.37 22.36 -12.31
N LYS A 323 27.13 22.94 -13.26
CA LYS A 323 26.59 23.84 -14.29
C LYS A 323 25.51 23.18 -15.16
N ILE A 324 25.41 21.85 -15.20
CA ILE A 324 24.45 21.11 -16.03
C ILE A 324 23.27 20.53 -15.25
N ASP A 325 23.28 20.60 -13.92
CA ASP A 325 22.27 19.91 -13.10
C ASP A 325 20.86 20.44 -13.39
N PHE A 326 20.69 21.73 -13.70
CA PHE A 326 19.37 22.27 -14.10
C PHE A 326 18.80 21.54 -15.32
N ALA A 327 19.66 21.17 -16.27
CA ALA A 327 19.30 20.49 -17.50
C ALA A 327 19.01 19.02 -17.25
N GLU A 328 19.85 18.31 -16.49
CA GLU A 328 19.63 16.92 -16.09
C GLU A 328 18.31 16.77 -15.31
N ILE A 329 18.10 17.63 -14.30
CA ILE A 329 16.88 17.63 -13.50
C ILE A 329 15.65 17.85 -14.39
N SER A 330 15.75 18.71 -15.41
CA SER A 330 14.61 18.98 -16.30
C SER A 330 14.12 17.76 -17.08
N ILE A 331 15.01 16.81 -17.35
CA ILE A 331 14.69 15.53 -18.01
C ILE A 331 14.58 14.38 -17.00
N GLY A 332 14.53 14.70 -15.69
CA GLY A 332 14.36 13.75 -14.60
C GLY A 332 15.56 12.86 -14.34
N GLN A 333 16.77 13.36 -14.62
CA GLN A 333 18.05 12.75 -14.27
C GLN A 333 18.74 13.57 -13.16
N GLY A 334 19.60 12.94 -12.36
CA GLY A 334 20.32 13.66 -11.29
C GLY A 334 19.43 14.10 -10.11
N ILE A 335 18.18 13.61 -10.07
CA ILE A 335 17.20 13.78 -9.00
C ILE A 335 16.58 12.42 -8.64
N GLY A 336 16.51 12.11 -7.35
CA GLY A 336 15.78 10.94 -6.84
C GLY A 336 14.40 11.35 -6.33
N VAL A 337 13.34 10.77 -6.89
CA VAL A 337 11.95 11.05 -6.51
C VAL A 337 11.28 9.78 -6.02
N THR A 338 10.53 9.86 -4.92
CA THR A 338 9.68 8.73 -4.50
C THR A 338 8.44 8.63 -5.42
N PRO A 339 7.94 7.43 -5.72
CA PRO A 339 6.69 7.30 -6.48
C PRO A 339 5.52 8.10 -5.89
N ILE A 340 5.43 8.21 -4.56
CA ILE A 340 4.41 9.02 -3.89
C ILE A 340 4.60 10.54 -4.07
N GLN A 341 5.83 11.06 -4.12
CA GLN A 341 6.10 12.46 -4.50
C GLN A 341 5.72 12.73 -5.96
N MET A 342 6.05 11.79 -6.86
CA MET A 342 5.77 11.95 -8.29
C MET A 342 4.27 12.03 -8.57
N ILE A 343 3.47 11.15 -7.95
CA ILE A 343 2.02 11.17 -8.10
C ILE A 343 1.40 12.43 -7.47
N GLN A 344 1.88 12.90 -6.32
CA GLN A 344 1.45 14.17 -5.71
C GLN A 344 1.69 15.36 -6.65
N ALA A 345 2.89 15.46 -7.22
CA ALA A 345 3.27 16.56 -8.10
C ALA A 345 2.40 16.63 -9.37
N VAL A 346 2.18 15.48 -10.04
CA VAL A 346 1.29 15.43 -11.23
C VAL A 346 -0.17 15.59 -10.85
N ASN A 347 -0.57 15.16 -9.65
CA ASN A 347 -1.93 15.38 -9.15
C ASN A 347 -2.27 16.87 -9.06
N ALA A 348 -1.31 17.74 -8.74
CA ALA A 348 -1.55 19.19 -8.76
C ALA A 348 -1.98 19.69 -10.15
N ILE A 349 -1.41 19.15 -11.23
CA ILE A 349 -1.81 19.46 -12.61
C ILE A 349 -3.21 18.92 -12.89
N ALA A 350 -3.50 17.70 -12.45
CA ALA A 350 -4.83 17.09 -12.58
C ALA A 350 -5.91 17.89 -11.83
N ASN A 351 -5.57 18.41 -10.65
CA ASN A 351 -6.45 19.09 -9.70
C ASN A 351 -6.44 20.62 -9.86
N ASP A 352 -6.47 21.10 -11.10
CA ASP A 352 -6.57 22.54 -11.44
C ASP A 352 -5.50 23.42 -10.77
N GLY A 353 -4.28 22.90 -10.57
CA GLY A 353 -3.16 23.60 -9.98
C GLY A 353 -3.09 23.55 -8.45
N VAL A 354 -3.97 22.77 -7.81
CA VAL A 354 -4.02 22.60 -6.35
C VAL A 354 -3.32 21.32 -5.94
N LEU A 355 -2.17 21.45 -5.31
CA LEU A 355 -1.48 20.36 -4.64
C LEU A 355 -2.26 19.95 -3.39
N VAL A 356 -2.44 18.65 -3.23
CA VAL A 356 -3.05 18.03 -2.04
C VAL A 356 -2.14 16.92 -1.54
N HIS A 357 -2.03 16.78 -0.22
CA HIS A 357 -1.19 15.74 0.36
C HIS A 357 -1.83 14.35 0.22
N PRO A 358 -1.06 13.31 -0.14
CA PRO A 358 -1.56 11.95 -0.18
C PRO A 358 -1.88 11.46 1.23
N THR A 359 -2.98 10.71 1.37
CA THR A 359 -3.39 10.14 2.66
C THR A 359 -3.89 8.70 2.51
N LEU A 360 -3.55 7.86 3.47
CA LEU A 360 -4.08 6.51 3.64
C LEU A 360 -5.36 6.49 4.50
N ILE A 361 -5.69 7.57 5.20
CA ILE A 361 -6.86 7.64 6.07
C ILE A 361 -8.07 8.11 5.26
N LYS A 362 -9.17 7.37 5.37
CA LYS A 362 -10.44 7.71 4.74
C LYS A 362 -11.01 9.02 5.29
N ASP A 363 -11.52 9.86 4.41
CA ASP A 363 -12.19 11.13 4.72
C ASP A 363 -11.34 12.13 5.52
N LYS A 364 -10.00 11.93 5.57
CA LYS A 364 -9.09 12.89 6.21
C LYS A 364 -9.01 14.16 5.36
N GLN A 365 -9.24 15.30 6.00
CA GLN A 365 -8.97 16.58 5.37
C GLN A 365 -7.47 16.78 5.25
N THR A 366 -6.99 16.83 4.01
CA THR A 366 -5.59 17.08 3.68
C THR A 366 -5.37 18.56 3.40
N GLU A 367 -4.18 19.07 3.71
CA GLU A 367 -3.82 20.44 3.36
C GLU A 367 -3.86 20.60 1.82
N ARG A 368 -4.41 21.73 1.37
CA ARG A 368 -4.58 22.06 -0.04
C ARG A 368 -3.88 23.38 -0.32
N LYS A 369 -2.99 23.37 -1.30
CA LYS A 369 -2.22 24.56 -1.69
C LYS A 369 -2.22 24.73 -3.20
N ARG A 370 -2.66 25.90 -3.68
CA ARG A 370 -2.52 26.26 -5.10
C ARG A 370 -1.05 26.59 -5.37
N ILE A 371 -0.43 25.85 -6.28
CA ILE A 371 0.99 26.03 -6.67
C ILE A 371 1.16 26.54 -8.11
N ILE A 372 0.16 26.32 -8.96
CA ILE A 372 0.06 26.90 -10.30
C ILE A 372 -1.38 27.39 -10.53
N SER A 373 -1.56 28.27 -11.50
CA SER A 373 -2.89 28.76 -11.86
C SER A 373 -3.73 27.64 -12.51
N SER A 374 -5.06 27.80 -12.48
CA SER A 374 -5.96 26.83 -13.15
C SER A 374 -5.75 26.82 -14.66
N GLU A 375 -5.39 27.97 -15.23
CA GLU A 375 -5.08 28.15 -16.65
C GLU A 375 -3.82 27.37 -17.04
N THR A 376 -2.72 27.53 -16.28
CA THR A 376 -1.49 26.74 -16.47
C THR A 376 -1.80 25.25 -16.36
N ALA A 377 -2.53 24.83 -15.33
CA ALA A 377 -2.88 23.43 -15.14
C ALA A 377 -3.68 22.89 -16.33
N LYS A 378 -4.74 23.60 -16.77
CA LYS A 378 -5.55 23.24 -17.95
C LYS A 378 -4.72 23.11 -19.21
N PHE A 379 -3.82 24.07 -19.46
CA PHE A 379 -2.94 24.03 -20.61
C PHE A 379 -2.03 22.79 -20.58
N VAL A 380 -1.35 22.53 -19.47
CA VAL A 380 -0.47 21.36 -19.33
C VAL A 380 -1.25 20.05 -19.39
N ARG A 381 -2.48 19.98 -18.85
CA ARG A 381 -3.37 18.82 -19.05
C ARG A 381 -3.61 18.56 -20.54
N SER A 382 -3.84 19.61 -21.34
CA SER A 382 -4.02 19.47 -22.79
C SER A 382 -2.75 18.94 -23.48
N LEU A 383 -1.55 19.32 -23.02
CA LEU A 383 -0.30 18.76 -23.51
C LEU A 383 -0.20 17.26 -23.18
N MET A 384 -0.52 16.87 -21.95
CA MET A 384 -0.56 15.47 -21.50
C MET A 384 -1.62 14.64 -22.23
N ARG A 385 -2.72 15.24 -22.66
CA ARG A 385 -3.71 14.60 -23.53
C ARG A 385 -3.11 14.32 -24.92
N GLY A 386 -2.42 15.30 -25.49
CA GLY A 386 -1.73 15.14 -26.78
C GLY A 386 -0.69 14.01 -26.80
N VAL A 387 -0.03 13.72 -25.67
CA VAL A 387 0.88 12.56 -25.55
C VAL A 387 0.14 11.23 -25.79
N VAL A 388 -1.09 11.11 -25.31
CA VAL A 388 -1.91 9.90 -25.42
C VAL A 388 -2.59 9.81 -26.79
N GLU A 389 -3.01 10.94 -27.38
CA GLU A 389 -3.69 10.93 -28.68
C GLU A 389 -2.73 10.75 -29.85
N LYS A 390 -1.59 11.43 -29.82
CA LYS A 390 -0.68 11.54 -30.98
C LYS A 390 0.80 11.33 -30.66
N GLY A 391 1.18 11.29 -29.38
CA GLY A 391 2.59 11.24 -28.95
C GLY A 391 3.08 9.86 -28.52
N THR A 392 4.02 9.86 -27.57
CA THR A 392 4.69 8.64 -27.09
C THR A 392 3.80 7.72 -26.24
N GLY A 393 2.62 8.18 -25.81
CA GLY A 393 1.72 7.46 -24.90
C GLY A 393 0.51 6.82 -25.57
N LYS A 394 0.51 6.63 -26.89
CA LYS A 394 -0.65 6.13 -27.68
C LYS A 394 -1.32 4.88 -27.14
N LEU A 395 -0.55 3.95 -26.58
CA LEU A 395 -1.10 2.70 -26.06
C LEU A 395 -1.87 2.86 -24.73
N ALA A 396 -1.82 4.04 -24.10
CA ALA A 396 -2.73 4.40 -23.02
C ALA A 396 -4.09 4.92 -23.52
N ASN A 397 -4.25 5.17 -24.82
CA ASN A 397 -5.50 5.72 -25.35
C ASN A 397 -6.64 4.69 -25.25
N SER A 398 -7.81 5.16 -24.81
CA SER A 398 -9.02 4.37 -24.58
C SER A 398 -10.22 5.05 -25.21
N GLU A 399 -11.11 4.25 -25.81
CA GLU A 399 -12.41 4.69 -26.30
C GLU A 399 -13.43 4.84 -25.16
N MET A 400 -13.19 4.20 -24.01
CA MET A 400 -14.12 4.19 -22.87
C MET A 400 -13.86 5.33 -21.89
N VAL A 401 -12.59 5.69 -21.68
CA VAL A 401 -12.18 6.70 -20.71
C VAL A 401 -11.15 7.63 -21.33
N ALA A 402 -11.43 8.93 -21.32
CA ALA A 402 -10.47 9.91 -21.78
C ALA A 402 -9.28 9.96 -20.80
N ILE A 403 -8.12 9.47 -21.22
CA ILE A 403 -6.87 9.46 -20.43
C ILE A 403 -5.95 10.60 -20.90
N ALA A 404 -5.25 11.23 -19.96
CA ALA A 404 -4.12 12.11 -20.22
C ALA A 404 -2.94 11.68 -19.36
N GLY A 405 -1.72 11.76 -19.89
CA GLY A 405 -0.55 11.24 -19.17
C GLY A 405 0.78 11.53 -19.84
N LYS A 406 1.82 10.97 -19.26
CA LYS A 406 3.20 11.04 -19.75
C LYS A 406 3.92 9.72 -19.54
N THR A 407 4.61 9.28 -20.58
CA THR A 407 5.56 8.15 -20.51
C THR A 407 6.88 8.60 -19.93
N GLY A 408 7.53 7.69 -19.19
CA GLY A 408 8.89 7.82 -18.71
C GLY A 408 9.69 6.55 -18.97
N THR A 409 10.85 6.71 -19.60
CA THR A 409 11.89 5.68 -19.67
C THR A 409 13.14 6.29 -19.08
N ALA A 410 13.63 5.75 -17.96
CA ALA A 410 14.81 6.26 -17.27
C ALA A 410 15.84 5.16 -17.08
N GLN A 411 17.09 5.44 -17.44
CA GLN A 411 18.21 4.54 -17.17
C GLN A 411 18.44 4.42 -15.66
N LYS A 412 18.81 3.23 -15.19
CA LYS A 412 19.17 3.03 -13.79
C LYS A 412 20.65 3.28 -13.59
N ALA A 413 21.01 4.09 -12.61
CA ALA A 413 22.38 4.18 -12.14
C ALA A 413 22.76 2.88 -11.40
N VAL A 414 23.81 2.21 -11.87
CA VAL A 414 24.44 1.04 -11.24
C VAL A 414 25.88 1.42 -10.95
N ASN A 415 26.26 1.42 -9.67
CA ASN A 415 27.59 1.86 -9.22
C ASN A 415 27.98 3.27 -9.69
N GLY A 416 27.01 4.18 -9.75
CA GLY A 416 27.22 5.58 -10.18
C GLY A 416 27.26 5.79 -11.70
N VAL A 417 27.03 4.75 -12.51
CA VAL A 417 27.00 4.84 -13.98
C VAL A 417 25.65 4.37 -14.51
N TYR A 418 25.08 5.08 -15.48
CA TYR A 418 23.82 4.68 -16.12
C TYR A 418 23.98 3.37 -16.89
N SER A 419 23.12 2.40 -16.56
CA SER A 419 23.08 1.10 -17.23
C SER A 419 22.53 1.23 -18.65
N LYS A 420 23.09 0.43 -19.57
CA LYS A 420 22.57 0.27 -20.94
C LYS A 420 21.44 -0.75 -21.05
N GLU A 421 21.20 -1.52 -19.99
CA GLU A 421 20.28 -2.68 -20.00
C GLU A 421 19.16 -2.56 -18.97
N LYS A 422 19.30 -1.66 -17.98
CA LYS A 422 18.37 -1.55 -16.86
C LYS A 422 17.64 -0.22 -16.88
N TYR A 423 16.32 -0.29 -17.01
CA TYR A 423 15.46 0.86 -17.16
C TYR A 423 14.26 0.80 -16.21
N TYR A 424 13.80 1.97 -15.78
CA TYR A 424 12.44 2.15 -15.29
C TYR A 424 11.53 2.48 -16.46
N SER A 425 10.49 1.67 -16.66
CA SER A 425 9.46 1.87 -17.67
C SER A 425 8.17 2.30 -16.98
N SER A 426 7.69 3.52 -17.27
CA SER A 426 6.67 4.15 -16.44
C SER A 426 5.67 4.98 -17.23
N PHE A 427 4.48 5.12 -16.66
CA PHE A 427 3.42 5.98 -17.15
C PHE A 427 2.72 6.63 -15.96
N ILE A 428 2.58 7.96 -16.01
CA ILE A 428 1.83 8.73 -15.02
C ILE A 428 0.74 9.53 -15.72
N GLY A 429 -0.43 9.62 -15.11
CA GLY A 429 -1.54 10.31 -15.74
C GLY A 429 -2.75 10.41 -14.84
N PHE A 430 -3.85 10.87 -15.42
CA PHE A 430 -5.11 11.03 -14.72
C PHE A 430 -6.28 10.77 -15.66
N PHE A 431 -7.42 10.43 -15.07
CA PHE A 431 -8.63 10.09 -15.81
C PHE A 431 -9.90 10.32 -14.96
N PRO A 432 -11.04 10.62 -15.61
CA PRO A 432 -11.16 11.09 -17.00
C PRO A 432 -10.46 12.44 -17.24
N TYR A 433 -10.09 12.75 -18.48
CA TYR A 433 -9.33 13.96 -18.84
C TYR A 433 -10.06 15.26 -18.47
N ASP A 434 -11.35 15.37 -18.80
CA ASP A 434 -12.11 16.62 -18.63
C ASP A 434 -12.42 16.94 -17.17
N ASN A 435 -12.63 15.91 -16.35
CA ASN A 435 -12.88 16.03 -14.91
C ASN A 435 -12.13 14.91 -14.17
N PRO A 436 -10.82 15.10 -13.91
CA PRO A 436 -9.97 14.08 -13.30
C PRO A 436 -10.52 13.62 -11.95
N LYS A 437 -10.84 12.33 -11.86
CA LYS A 437 -11.27 11.67 -10.61
C LYS A 437 -10.10 10.99 -9.93
N TYR A 438 -9.22 10.39 -10.73
CA TYR A 438 -8.07 9.65 -10.26
C TYR A 438 -6.81 10.11 -10.98
N THR A 439 -5.73 10.20 -10.23
CA THR A 439 -4.36 10.25 -10.75
C THR A 439 -3.72 8.91 -10.45
N MET A 440 -2.97 8.38 -11.40
CA MET A 440 -2.37 7.07 -11.30
C MET A 440 -0.93 7.09 -11.81
N LEU A 441 -0.08 6.29 -11.17
CA LEU A 441 1.30 6.04 -11.56
C LEU A 441 1.51 4.54 -11.68
N VAL A 442 2.02 4.10 -12.82
CA VAL A 442 2.45 2.72 -13.08
C VAL A 442 3.95 2.75 -13.39
N ILE A 443 4.72 1.91 -12.70
CA ILE A 443 6.14 1.69 -12.94
C ILE A 443 6.37 0.19 -13.07
N ILE A 444 7.02 -0.23 -14.15
CA ILE A 444 7.55 -1.58 -14.37
C ILE A 444 9.08 -1.46 -14.37
N ASP A 445 9.72 -2.13 -13.43
CA ASP A 445 11.15 -2.01 -13.15
C ASP A 445 11.96 -3.13 -13.82
N GLU A 446 12.97 -2.75 -14.60
CA GLU A 446 13.84 -3.66 -15.37
C GLU A 446 13.02 -4.66 -16.23
N PRO A 447 12.11 -4.20 -17.13
CA PRO A 447 11.46 -5.08 -18.11
C PRO A 447 12.49 -5.67 -19.09
N GLY A 448 12.13 -6.76 -19.76
CA GLY A 448 12.94 -7.39 -20.79
C GLY A 448 13.35 -6.42 -21.92
N LEU A 449 14.53 -6.64 -22.50
CA LEU A 449 15.16 -5.72 -23.46
C LEU A 449 14.39 -5.58 -24.78
N ASP A 450 13.49 -6.50 -25.10
CA ASP A 450 12.73 -6.46 -26.36
C ASP A 450 11.65 -5.37 -26.36
N ARG A 451 11.14 -4.97 -25.17
CA ARG A 451 10.11 -3.93 -24.98
C ARG A 451 10.35 -3.22 -23.65
N TYR A 452 11.05 -2.09 -23.67
CA TYR A 452 11.43 -1.36 -22.45
C TYR A 452 10.88 0.07 -22.35
N TYR A 453 10.31 0.61 -23.43
CA TYR A 453 9.77 1.98 -23.40
C TYR A 453 8.51 2.08 -22.54
N GLY A 454 8.39 3.17 -21.75
CA GLY A 454 7.23 3.44 -20.90
C GLY A 454 5.89 3.41 -21.64
N GLY A 455 5.91 3.83 -22.91
CA GLY A 455 4.74 3.81 -23.81
C GLY A 455 4.26 2.40 -24.16
N GLU A 456 5.16 1.42 -24.19
CA GLU A 456 4.87 0.05 -24.65
C GLU A 456 4.53 -0.90 -23.51
N VAL A 457 5.10 -0.64 -22.34
CA VAL A 457 5.04 -1.52 -21.17
C VAL A 457 4.03 -1.01 -20.15
N ALA A 458 4.21 0.21 -19.65
CA ALA A 458 3.40 0.77 -18.56
C ALA A 458 2.08 1.40 -19.04
N ALA A 459 2.07 2.02 -20.23
CA ALA A 459 0.89 2.70 -20.77
C ALA A 459 -0.32 1.77 -21.00
N PRO A 460 -0.16 0.55 -21.57
CA PRO A 460 -1.28 -0.39 -21.71
C PRO A 460 -1.85 -0.86 -20.37
N VAL A 461 -0.98 -1.06 -19.37
CA VAL A 461 -1.39 -1.45 -18.00
C VAL A 461 -2.21 -0.32 -17.37
N PHE A 462 -1.76 0.93 -17.54
CA PHE A 462 -2.50 2.10 -17.09
C PHE A 462 -3.90 2.13 -17.71
N ARG A 463 -4.02 1.92 -19.03
CA ARG A 463 -5.30 1.90 -19.73
C ARG A 463 -6.25 0.86 -19.17
N LYS A 464 -5.80 -0.41 -19.05
CA LYS A 464 -6.63 -1.51 -18.55
C LYS A 464 -7.20 -1.23 -17.15
N ILE A 465 -6.35 -0.69 -16.26
CA ILE A 465 -6.77 -0.33 -14.91
C ILE A 465 -7.79 0.81 -14.95
N ALA A 466 -7.53 1.87 -15.72
CA ALA A 466 -8.43 3.01 -15.84
C ALA A 466 -9.81 2.61 -16.42
N GLU A 467 -9.83 1.79 -17.47
CA GLU A 467 -11.06 1.24 -18.06
C GLU A 467 -11.85 0.41 -17.05
N SER A 468 -11.17 -0.45 -16.30
CA SER A 468 -11.81 -1.31 -15.30
C SER A 468 -12.41 -0.52 -14.13
N ILE A 469 -11.73 0.53 -13.67
CA ILE A 469 -12.22 1.42 -12.60
C ILE A 469 -13.41 2.25 -13.09
N MET A 470 -13.36 2.75 -14.33
CA MET A 470 -14.42 3.58 -14.90
C MET A 470 -15.61 2.78 -15.44
N ARG A 471 -15.48 1.45 -15.54
CA ARG A 471 -16.56 0.58 -15.95
C ARG A 471 -17.72 0.70 -14.96
N PRO A 472 -18.95 0.97 -15.44
CA PRO A 472 -20.12 0.98 -14.57
C PRO A 472 -20.22 -0.38 -13.88
N LYS A 473 -20.17 -0.37 -12.55
CA LYS A 473 -20.44 -1.55 -11.74
C LYS A 473 -21.89 -1.96 -12.02
N LYS A 474 -22.09 -3.06 -12.76
CA LYS A 474 -23.42 -3.65 -12.98
C LYS A 474 -23.91 -4.14 -11.60
N ASP A 475 -24.88 -3.44 -11.05
CA ASP A 475 -25.58 -3.73 -9.79
C ASP A 475 -24.67 -4.05 -8.58
N GLU A 476 -24.12 -3.00 -7.96
CA GLU A 476 -23.40 -3.09 -6.68
C GLU A 476 -24.08 -2.26 -5.57
N ASN A 477 -25.39 -2.44 -5.39
CA ASN A 477 -26.07 -1.94 -4.18
C ASN A 477 -26.13 -2.96 -3.04
N ARG A 478 -25.21 -3.94 -3.01
CA ARG A 478 -25.06 -4.84 -1.86
C ARG A 478 -23.61 -4.85 -1.38
N SER A 479 -23.30 -3.97 -0.44
CA SER A 479 -22.17 -4.19 0.47
C SER A 479 -22.43 -5.49 1.23
N LEU A 480 -21.56 -6.49 1.06
CA LEU A 480 -21.63 -7.72 1.82
C LEU A 480 -21.31 -7.41 3.29
N GLU A 481 -22.34 -7.34 4.13
CA GLU A 481 -22.17 -7.18 5.57
C GLU A 481 -21.76 -8.53 6.19
N ILE A 482 -20.49 -8.65 6.54
CA ILE A 482 -19.95 -9.83 7.20
C ILE A 482 -20.01 -9.61 8.70
N TYR A 483 -20.67 -10.51 9.41
CA TYR A 483 -20.71 -10.52 10.86
C TYR A 483 -20.17 -11.85 11.38
N PRO A 484 -19.36 -11.84 12.45
CA PRO A 484 -18.68 -13.05 12.95
C PRO A 484 -19.62 -14.11 13.54
N TRP A 485 -20.91 -13.80 13.71
CA TRP A 485 -21.91 -14.68 14.35
C TRP A 485 -23.04 -15.18 13.44
N LYS A 486 -23.16 -14.68 12.19
CA LYS A 486 -24.27 -15.05 11.29
C LYS A 486 -23.83 -15.17 9.84
N LEU A 487 -24.50 -16.04 9.10
CA LEU A 487 -24.26 -16.28 7.68
C LEU A 487 -24.63 -15.03 6.86
N PRO A 488 -23.72 -14.49 6.03
CA PRO A 488 -24.03 -13.38 5.13
C PRO A 488 -25.03 -13.75 4.05
N ASP A 489 -25.62 -12.73 3.40
CA ASP A 489 -26.35 -12.91 2.16
C ASP A 489 -25.37 -12.92 0.98
N PHE A 490 -25.11 -14.12 0.45
CA PHE A 490 -24.24 -14.34 -0.68
C PHE A 490 -24.93 -14.10 -2.03
N THR A 491 -26.24 -13.85 -2.06
CA THR A 491 -27.00 -13.70 -3.30
C THR A 491 -26.46 -12.53 -4.15
N GLY A 492 -26.11 -12.83 -5.40
CA GLY A 492 -25.51 -11.90 -6.36
C GLY A 492 -23.98 -11.88 -6.36
N LEU A 493 -23.33 -12.51 -5.40
CA LEU A 493 -21.87 -12.59 -5.32
C LEU A 493 -21.27 -13.59 -6.30
N THR A 494 -19.99 -13.42 -6.63
CA THR A 494 -19.22 -14.44 -7.38
C THR A 494 -18.79 -15.57 -6.46
N LEU A 495 -18.48 -16.74 -7.04
CA LEU A 495 -17.94 -17.86 -6.27
C LEU A 495 -16.69 -17.47 -5.47
N ARG A 496 -15.82 -16.61 -6.03
CA ARG A 496 -14.62 -16.15 -5.33
C ARG A 496 -14.96 -15.30 -4.11
N ASP A 497 -15.93 -14.39 -4.20
CA ASP A 497 -16.37 -13.56 -3.07
C ASP A 497 -16.98 -14.40 -1.95
N VAL A 498 -17.73 -15.46 -2.32
CA VAL A 498 -18.26 -16.43 -1.36
C VAL A 498 -17.12 -17.13 -0.64
N LEU A 499 -16.15 -17.68 -1.38
CA LEU A 499 -15.01 -18.38 -0.78
C LEU A 499 -14.18 -17.47 0.14
N ASP A 500 -13.96 -16.22 -0.26
CA ASP A 500 -13.29 -15.22 0.58
C ASP A 500 -14.09 -14.94 1.87
N ALA A 501 -15.41 -14.77 1.78
CA ALA A 501 -16.27 -14.56 2.94
C ALA A 501 -16.32 -15.80 3.86
N LEU A 502 -16.33 -17.02 3.31
CA LEU A 502 -16.30 -18.26 4.08
C LEU A 502 -14.98 -18.43 4.84
N LYS A 503 -13.85 -18.06 4.21
CA LYS A 503 -12.54 -18.01 4.88
C LYS A 503 -12.53 -17.01 6.03
N LEU A 504 -13.11 -15.83 5.83
CA LEU A 504 -13.23 -14.82 6.89
C LEU A 504 -14.10 -15.31 8.06
N LEU A 505 -15.16 -16.07 7.78
CA LEU A 505 -16.06 -16.64 8.78
C LEU A 505 -15.54 -17.95 9.40
N LYS A 506 -14.34 -18.40 8.99
CA LYS A 506 -13.72 -19.66 9.44
C LYS A 506 -14.66 -20.87 9.24
N ILE A 507 -15.48 -20.84 8.19
CA ILE A 507 -16.33 -21.99 7.81
C ILE A 507 -15.46 -22.98 7.06
N ASP A 508 -15.43 -24.22 7.53
CA ASP A 508 -14.70 -25.33 6.91
C ASP A 508 -15.19 -25.60 5.48
N GLU A 509 -14.28 -25.59 4.51
CA GLU A 509 -14.57 -25.82 3.09
C GLU A 509 -15.23 -27.18 2.86
N SER A 510 -14.96 -28.19 3.70
CA SER A 510 -15.59 -29.52 3.62
C SER A 510 -17.10 -29.49 3.90
N LYS A 511 -17.59 -28.45 4.58
CA LYS A 511 -19.03 -28.24 4.86
C LYS A 511 -19.76 -27.54 3.72
N VAL A 512 -19.05 -27.09 2.68
CA VAL A 512 -19.58 -26.24 1.61
C VAL A 512 -19.76 -27.06 0.34
N ILE A 513 -20.97 -27.04 -0.22
CA ILE A 513 -21.27 -27.66 -1.52
C ILE A 513 -21.69 -26.56 -2.49
N ILE A 514 -20.94 -26.46 -3.58
CA ILE A 514 -21.18 -25.49 -4.65
C ILE A 514 -21.77 -26.20 -5.87
N LYS A 515 -22.80 -25.62 -6.48
CA LYS A 515 -23.41 -26.10 -7.72
C LYS A 515 -23.55 -24.95 -8.71
N GLY A 516 -23.00 -25.09 -9.92
CA GLY A 516 -23.03 -24.07 -10.99
C GLY A 516 -21.71 -23.28 -11.10
N ASN A 517 -21.64 -22.30 -12.01
CA ASN A 517 -20.39 -21.60 -12.38
C ASN A 517 -20.47 -20.07 -12.38
N GLY A 518 -21.66 -19.48 -12.24
CA GLY A 518 -21.89 -18.04 -12.31
C GLY A 518 -21.93 -17.33 -10.96
N ARG A 519 -22.99 -16.54 -10.71
CA ARG A 519 -23.20 -15.80 -9.46
C ARG A 519 -24.20 -16.53 -8.56
N VAL A 520 -24.11 -16.35 -7.25
CA VAL A 520 -25.03 -17.01 -6.31
C VAL A 520 -26.45 -16.54 -6.58
N VAL A 521 -27.33 -17.49 -6.92
CA VAL A 521 -28.78 -17.26 -7.04
C VAL A 521 -29.52 -17.69 -5.78
N ARG A 522 -28.93 -18.61 -5.00
CA ARG A 522 -29.55 -19.17 -3.81
C ARG A 522 -28.50 -19.76 -2.87
N GLN A 523 -28.74 -19.66 -1.56
CA GLN A 523 -27.96 -20.34 -0.53
C GLN A 523 -28.88 -21.06 0.46
N GLU A 524 -28.38 -22.13 1.07
CA GLU A 524 -29.03 -22.82 2.20
C GLU A 524 -27.96 -23.21 3.24
N PRO A 525 -28.07 -22.82 4.52
CA PRO A 525 -29.17 -22.13 5.18
C PRO A 525 -29.36 -20.67 4.73
N ALA A 526 -30.53 -20.08 5.05
CA ALA A 526 -30.84 -18.71 4.70
C ALA A 526 -29.87 -17.70 5.36
N PRO A 527 -29.66 -16.52 4.74
CA PRO A 527 -28.89 -15.43 5.35
C PRO A 527 -29.36 -15.10 6.77
N GLY A 528 -28.45 -14.76 7.67
CA GLY A 528 -28.73 -14.47 9.08
C GLY A 528 -28.73 -15.68 10.01
N THR A 529 -28.57 -16.90 9.48
CA THR A 529 -28.44 -18.12 10.29
C THR A 529 -27.17 -18.06 11.14
N LYS A 530 -27.27 -18.38 12.44
CA LYS A 530 -26.09 -18.40 13.35
C LYS A 530 -25.04 -19.40 12.85
N LEU A 531 -23.77 -18.99 12.79
CA LEU A 531 -22.70 -19.81 12.20
C LEU A 531 -22.54 -21.17 12.90
N GLU A 532 -22.72 -21.19 14.24
CA GLU A 532 -22.65 -22.39 15.07
C GLU A 532 -23.69 -23.46 14.69
N LYS A 533 -24.78 -23.07 14.02
CA LYS A 533 -25.86 -23.97 13.58
C LYS A 533 -25.65 -24.51 12.17
N ILE A 534 -24.54 -24.16 11.51
CA ILE A 534 -24.27 -24.55 10.12
C ILE A 534 -23.51 -25.88 10.10
N ASN A 535 -24.25 -26.95 9.86
CA ASN A 535 -23.66 -28.27 9.61
C ASN A 535 -23.21 -28.43 8.15
N LYS A 536 -23.94 -27.81 7.21
CA LYS A 536 -23.69 -27.87 5.78
C LYS A 536 -24.20 -26.60 5.10
N LEU A 537 -23.42 -26.05 4.18
CA LEU A 537 -23.76 -24.86 3.40
C LEU A 537 -23.85 -25.22 1.91
N MET A 538 -25.02 -25.04 1.32
CA MET A 538 -25.26 -25.23 -0.11
C MET A 538 -25.26 -23.85 -0.80
N ILE A 539 -24.44 -23.69 -1.83
CA ILE A 539 -24.38 -22.49 -2.66
C ILE A 539 -24.76 -22.87 -4.09
N TYR A 540 -25.85 -22.29 -4.59
CA TYR A 540 -26.33 -22.48 -5.95
C TYR A 540 -25.98 -21.24 -6.75
N LEU A 541 -25.15 -21.41 -7.76
CA LEU A 541 -24.72 -20.40 -8.70
C LEU A 541 -25.61 -20.48 -9.95
N SER A 542 -25.78 -19.35 -10.64
CA SER A 542 -26.38 -19.32 -11.97
C SER A 542 -25.55 -20.20 -12.91
N ASN A 543 -26.21 -20.82 -13.89
CA ASN A 543 -25.52 -21.49 -15.00
C ASN A 543 -24.82 -20.45 -15.88
#